data_AF-A0A922SDJ8-F1
#
_entry.id   AF-A0A922SDJ8-F1
#
_cell.length_a   1.000
_cell.length_b   1.000
_cell.length_c   1.000
_cell.angle_alpha   90.00
_cell.angle_beta   90.00
_cell.angle_gamma   90.00
#
_symmetry.space_group_name_H-M   'P 1'
#
loop_
_entity.id
_entity.type
_entity.pdbx_description
1 polymer ?
#
loop_
_entity_poly.entity_id
_entity_poly.type
_entity_poly.pdbx_seq_one_letter_code
_entity_poly.pdbx_strand_id
1 'polypeptide(L)'
;KDSVPFIKNGLQGTITKTPIPEKPGKAGRGKALRQVMASFIANLGTINTGMAFGFSATSLPQLKSPDSFIHITDNEASWIASLSAAGTPIGCILSGYLMDNIGRRRTLIVTEIPLIFGWLMVAFAQNVPMLYIGK
;
A
#
# COMPACT_ATOMS: atom_id res chain seq x y z
N LYS A 1 30.69 34.95 -56.04
CA LYS A 1 31.50 35.64 -55.01
C LYS A 1 31.24 34.99 -53.66
N ASP A 2 31.81 33.81 -53.50
CA ASP A 2 32.60 33.36 -52.35
C ASP A 2 32.25 33.99 -51.00
N SER A 3 31.60 33.21 -50.15
CA SER A 3 31.72 33.35 -48.70
C SER A 3 31.91 31.95 -48.13
N VAL A 4 33.18 31.58 -48.01
CA VAL A 4 33.66 30.33 -47.42
C VAL A 4 33.14 30.13 -45.98
N PRO A 5 32.93 28.87 -45.54
CA PRO A 5 32.52 28.59 -44.17
C PRO A 5 33.73 28.70 -43.22
N PHE A 6 33.63 29.57 -42.23
CA PHE A 6 34.57 29.64 -41.11
C PHE A 6 34.16 28.62 -40.04
N ILE A 7 34.60 27.37 -40.19
CA ILE A 7 34.69 26.42 -39.06
C ILE A 7 36.15 25.98 -38.97
N LYS A 8 36.95 26.76 -38.23
CA LYS A 8 38.25 26.33 -37.72
C LYS A 8 38.04 25.88 -36.27
N ASN A 9 38.01 24.57 -36.07
CA ASN A 9 38.48 23.81 -34.89
C ASN A 9 37.66 22.53 -34.74
N GLY A 10 38.39 21.41 -34.68
CA GLY A 10 37.88 20.03 -34.70
C GLY A 10 37.14 19.58 -33.43
N LEU A 11 36.09 20.29 -33.03
CA LEU A 11 35.06 19.77 -32.15
C LEU A 11 33.74 19.81 -32.90
N GLN A 12 33.36 18.66 -33.44
CA GLN A 12 32.04 18.42 -34.00
C GLN A 12 31.03 18.64 -32.88
N GLY A 13 30.46 19.84 -32.79
CA GLY A 13 29.42 20.17 -31.84
C GLY A 13 28.28 19.17 -32.03
N THR A 14 28.16 18.22 -31.10
CA THR A 14 27.06 17.28 -31.08
C THR A 14 25.82 18.10 -30.79
N ILE A 15 25.05 18.42 -31.83
CA ILE A 15 23.72 19.00 -31.64
C ILE A 15 22.88 17.89 -31.01
N THR A 16 22.85 17.86 -29.68
CA THR A 16 21.84 17.15 -28.91
C THR A 16 20.51 17.75 -29.31
N LYS A 17 19.86 17.16 -30.32
CA LYS A 17 18.45 17.38 -30.58
C LYS A 17 17.72 16.81 -29.36
N THR A 18 17.55 17.63 -28.34
CA THR A 18 16.58 17.35 -27.28
C THR A 18 15.24 17.15 -27.99
N PRO A 19 14.62 15.96 -27.88
CA PRO A 19 13.27 15.78 -28.39
C PRO A 19 12.39 16.79 -27.66
N ILE A 20 11.77 17.70 -28.41
CA ILE A 20 10.72 18.58 -27.88
C ILE A 20 9.67 17.67 -27.22
N PRO A 21 9.22 17.95 -25.98
CA PRO A 21 8.24 17.09 -25.33
C PRO A 21 7.02 16.92 -26.23
N GLU A 22 6.86 15.69 -26.74
CA GLU A 22 5.74 15.31 -27.58
C GLU A 22 4.46 15.66 -26.81
N LYS A 23 3.62 16.53 -27.39
CA LYS A 23 2.29 16.83 -26.83
C LYS A 23 1.60 15.49 -26.55
N PRO A 24 1.04 15.25 -25.36
CA PRO A 24 0.48 13.94 -25.05
C PRO A 24 -0.67 13.67 -26.01
N GLY A 25 -0.40 12.87 -27.04
CA GLY A 25 -1.42 12.36 -27.95
C GLY A 25 -2.48 11.63 -27.13
N LYS A 26 -3.69 11.48 -27.68
CA LYS A 26 -4.83 10.85 -27.00
C LYS A 26 -4.50 9.48 -26.36
N ALA A 27 -3.44 8.80 -26.81
CA ALA A 27 -2.83 7.62 -26.20
C ALA A 27 -2.32 7.81 -24.74
N GLY A 28 -1.92 9.02 -24.34
CA GLY A 28 -1.50 9.36 -22.98
C GLY A 28 -2.64 9.42 -21.98
N ARG A 29 -3.85 9.81 -22.41
CA ARG A 29 -5.03 9.90 -21.53
C ARG A 29 -5.51 8.53 -21.05
N GLY A 30 -5.41 7.51 -21.91
CA GLY A 30 -5.67 6.11 -21.54
C GLY A 30 -4.64 5.56 -20.55
N LYS A 31 -3.35 5.89 -20.72
CA LYS A 31 -2.30 5.51 -19.76
C LYS A 31 -2.47 6.21 -18.41
N ALA A 32 -2.79 7.50 -18.42
CA ALA A 32 -3.05 8.28 -17.21
C ALA A 32 -4.26 7.75 -16.43
N LEU A 33 -5.38 7.45 -17.12
CA LEU A 33 -6.54 6.83 -16.47
C LEU A 33 -6.18 5.48 -15.83
N ARG A 34 -5.40 4.65 -16.53
CA ARG A 34 -4.96 3.35 -16.01
C ARG A 34 -4.05 3.49 -14.78
N GLN A 35 -3.21 4.53 -14.76
CA GLN A 35 -2.36 4.86 -13.62
C GLN A 35 -3.16 5.38 -12.42
N VAL A 36 -4.17 6.23 -12.65
CA VAL A 36 -5.08 6.71 -11.61
C VAL A 36 -5.90 5.56 -11.02
N MET A 37 -6.39 4.64 -11.85
CA MET A 37 -7.08 3.45 -11.33
C MET A 37 -6.12 2.57 -10.52
N ALA A 38 -4.88 2.37 -11.00
CA ALA A 38 -3.89 1.58 -10.26
C ALA A 38 -3.52 2.22 -8.91
N SER A 39 -3.39 3.55 -8.85
CA SER A 39 -3.14 4.25 -7.58
C SER A 39 -4.35 4.17 -6.66
N PHE A 40 -5.57 4.33 -7.19
CA PHE A 40 -6.79 4.18 -6.40
C PHE A 40 -6.89 2.79 -5.77
N ILE A 41 -6.67 1.73 -6.56
CA ILE A 41 -6.64 0.34 -6.07
C ILE A 41 -5.56 0.16 -5.00
N ALA A 42 -4.36 0.71 -5.20
CA ALA A 42 -3.30 0.63 -4.19
C ALA A 42 -3.68 1.36 -2.88
N ASN A 43 -4.41 2.48 -2.97
CA ASN A 43 -4.87 3.22 -1.79
C ASN A 43 -5.99 2.49 -1.02
N LEU A 44 -6.75 1.60 -1.66
CA LEU A 44 -7.76 0.79 -0.95
C LEU A 44 -7.13 -0.05 0.16
N GLY A 45 -5.94 -0.64 -0.08
CA GLY A 45 -5.21 -1.36 0.96
C GLY A 45 -4.82 -0.46 2.13
N THR A 46 -4.39 0.78 1.86
CA THR A 46 -4.09 1.78 2.89
C THR A 46 -5.34 2.17 3.70
N ILE A 47 -6.48 2.34 3.04
CA ILE A 47 -7.77 2.62 3.69
C ILE A 47 -8.16 1.44 4.59
N ASN A 48 -8.01 0.20 4.11
CA ASN A 48 -8.30 -0.99 4.90
C ASN A 48 -7.44 -1.03 6.17
N THR A 49 -6.13 -0.78 6.05
CA THR A 49 -5.24 -0.75 7.22
C THR A 49 -5.69 0.32 8.22
N GLY A 50 -6.04 1.53 7.76
CA GLY A 50 -6.58 2.58 8.62
C GLY A 50 -7.90 2.16 9.32
N MET A 51 -8.76 1.45 8.59
CA MET A 51 -10.00 0.89 9.15
C MET A 51 -9.71 -0.18 10.21
N ALA A 52 -8.71 -1.05 10.02
CA ALA A 52 -8.34 -2.07 11.00
C ALA A 52 -7.85 -1.45 12.33
N PHE A 53 -7.08 -0.36 12.25
CA PHE A 53 -6.70 0.42 13.44
C PHE A 53 -7.92 1.06 14.12
N GLY A 54 -8.80 1.70 13.35
CA GLY A 54 -10.03 2.32 13.87
C GLY A 54 -11.06 1.33 14.42
N PHE A 55 -11.11 0.12 13.86
CA PHE A 55 -12.00 -0.95 14.31
C PHE A 55 -11.69 -1.37 15.75
N SER A 56 -10.42 -1.40 16.13
CA SER A 56 -10.02 -1.67 17.51
C SER A 56 -10.64 -0.64 18.47
N ALA A 57 -10.65 0.64 18.11
CA ALA A 57 -11.25 1.69 18.94
C ALA A 57 -12.77 1.57 19.12
N THR A 58 -13.49 1.00 18.15
CA THR A 58 -14.96 0.86 18.20
C THR A 58 -15.42 -0.49 18.76
N SER A 59 -14.62 -1.55 18.60
CA SER A 59 -14.91 -2.89 19.12
C SER A 59 -14.59 -3.01 20.61
N LEU A 60 -13.53 -2.35 21.11
CA LEU A 60 -13.15 -2.37 22.53
C LEU A 60 -14.30 -1.95 23.48
N PRO A 61 -15.04 -0.85 23.25
CA PRO A 61 -16.18 -0.47 24.08
C PRO A 61 -17.35 -1.46 24.02
N GLN A 62 -17.59 -2.07 22.86
CA GLN A 62 -18.67 -3.05 22.69
C GLN A 62 -18.35 -4.38 23.40
N LEU A 63 -17.09 -4.80 23.36
CA LEU A 63 -16.57 -5.98 24.05
C LEU A 63 -16.35 -5.78 25.56
N LYS A 64 -16.36 -4.53 26.03
CA LYS A 64 -16.39 -4.20 27.47
C LYS A 64 -17.81 -4.00 28.01
N SER A 65 -18.82 -4.02 27.14
CA SER A 65 -20.19 -3.83 27.58
C SER A 65 -20.65 -5.05 28.41
N PRO A 66 -21.41 -4.84 29.50
CA PRO A 66 -21.86 -5.92 30.39
C PRO A 66 -22.81 -6.93 29.72
N ASP A 67 -23.40 -6.58 28.56
CA ASP A 67 -24.23 -7.47 27.73
C ASP A 67 -23.44 -8.24 26.67
N SER A 68 -22.11 -8.14 26.67
CA SER A 68 -21.28 -8.83 25.67
C SER A 68 -21.00 -10.28 26.06
N PHE A 69 -21.19 -11.19 25.09
CA PHE A 69 -20.85 -12.62 25.23
C PHE A 69 -19.35 -12.87 25.49
N ILE A 70 -18.49 -11.87 25.23
CA ILE A 70 -17.03 -11.95 25.34
C ILE A 70 -16.58 -10.78 26.21
N HIS A 71 -16.40 -11.01 27.51
CA HIS A 71 -15.87 -10.01 28.43
C HIS A 71 -14.37 -9.84 28.20
N ILE A 72 -13.96 -8.66 27.71
CA ILE A 72 -12.54 -8.32 27.50
C ILE A 72 -12.05 -7.42 28.63
N THR A 73 -10.92 -7.79 29.24
CA THR A 73 -10.28 -6.99 30.30
C THR A 73 -9.45 -5.84 29.71
N ASP A 74 -9.18 -4.78 30.46
CA ASP A 74 -8.30 -3.67 30.01
C ASP A 74 -6.92 -4.13 29.52
N ASN A 75 -6.38 -5.17 30.16
CA ASN A 75 -5.10 -5.77 29.76
C ASN A 75 -5.17 -6.43 28.38
N GLU A 76 -6.27 -7.11 28.08
CA GLU A 76 -6.47 -7.80 26.79
C GLU A 76 -6.66 -6.82 25.64
N ALA A 77 -7.45 -5.77 25.87
CA ALA A 77 -7.58 -4.64 24.97
C ALA A 77 -6.22 -4.01 24.62
N SER A 78 -5.34 -3.87 25.62
CA SER A 78 -3.99 -3.33 25.42
C SER A 78 -3.13 -4.28 24.58
N TRP A 79 -3.20 -5.59 24.82
CA TRP A 79 -2.51 -6.60 24.01
C TRP A 79 -2.96 -6.60 22.54
N ILE A 80 -4.26 -6.42 22.26
CA ILE A 80 -4.79 -6.31 20.88
C ILE A 80 -4.14 -5.11 20.16
N ALA A 81 -4.06 -3.96 20.84
CA ALA A 81 -3.46 -2.75 20.27
C ALA A 81 -1.94 -2.93 20.06
N SER A 82 -1.25 -3.53 21.03
CA SER A 82 0.20 -3.80 20.95
C SER A 82 0.55 -4.81 19.86
N LEU A 83 -0.24 -5.86 19.65
CA LEU A 83 -0.03 -6.83 18.56
C LEU A 83 -0.13 -6.16 17.20
N SER A 84 -1.11 -5.27 17.01
CA SER A 84 -1.26 -4.51 15.77
C SER A 84 -0.02 -3.63 15.50
N ALA A 85 0.48 -2.96 16.55
CA ALA A 85 1.68 -2.14 16.47
C ALA A 85 2.96 -2.96 16.23
N ALA A 86 3.11 -4.11 16.89
CA ALA A 86 4.26 -5.00 16.75
C ALA A 86 4.27 -5.78 15.43
N GLY A 87 3.10 -6.13 14.89
CA GLY A 87 2.93 -6.78 13.60
C GLY A 87 3.26 -5.86 12.43
N THR A 88 3.07 -4.55 12.58
CA THR A 88 3.35 -3.55 11.54
C THR A 88 4.80 -3.60 11.01
N PRO A 89 5.87 -3.48 11.83
CA PRO A 89 7.24 -3.55 11.34
C PRO A 89 7.58 -4.91 10.71
N ILE A 90 7.05 -6.01 11.25
CA ILE A 90 7.24 -7.36 10.70
C ILE A 90 6.60 -7.44 9.31
N GLY A 91 5.36 -6.96 9.17
CA GLY A 91 4.64 -6.87 7.90
C GLY A 91 5.33 -5.96 6.89
N CYS A 92 5.91 -4.84 7.32
CA CYS A 92 6.71 -3.95 6.47
C CYS A 92 7.96 -4.64 5.92
N ILE A 93 8.70 -5.35 6.77
CA ILE A 93 9.90 -6.09 6.32
C ILE A 93 9.51 -7.21 5.36
N LEU A 94 8.48 -8.00 5.70
CA LEU A 94 8.01 -9.09 4.86
C LEU A 94 7.49 -8.59 3.51
N SER A 95 6.68 -7.52 3.51
CA SER A 95 6.17 -6.92 2.28
C SER A 95 7.27 -6.31 1.42
N GLY A 96 8.31 -5.72 2.02
CA GLY A 96 9.51 -5.26 1.32
C GLY A 96 10.24 -6.41 0.63
N TYR A 97 10.52 -7.49 1.37
CA TYR A 97 11.16 -8.68 0.81
C TYR A 97 10.35 -9.32 -0.33
N LEU A 98 9.02 -9.42 -0.16
CA LEU A 98 8.14 -9.89 -1.23
C LEU A 98 8.16 -8.94 -2.42
N MET A 99 8.18 -7.61 -2.21
CA MET A 99 8.22 -6.63 -3.31
C MET A 99 9.45 -6.81 -4.20
N ASP A 100 10.59 -7.10 -3.60
CA ASP A 100 11.86 -7.29 -4.32
C ASP A 100 11.90 -8.62 -5.09
N ASN A 101 11.26 -9.66 -4.58
CA ASN A 101 11.36 -11.01 -5.17
C ASN A 101 10.30 -11.33 -6.24
N ILE A 102 9.03 -10.97 -6.02
CA ILE A 102 7.90 -11.32 -6.91
C ILE A 102 7.32 -10.12 -7.68
N GLY A 103 7.82 -8.91 -7.41
CA GLY A 103 7.46 -7.67 -8.08
C GLY A 103 6.20 -6.98 -7.52
N ARG A 104 6.23 -5.64 -7.55
CA ARG A 104 5.29 -4.73 -6.88
C ARG A 104 3.79 -5.04 -7.05
N ARG A 105 3.33 -5.46 -8.23
CA ARG A 105 1.90 -5.76 -8.48
C ARG A 105 1.46 -7.06 -7.81
N ARG A 106 2.30 -8.10 -7.84
CA ARG A 106 1.97 -9.41 -7.26
C ARG A 106 2.02 -9.33 -5.74
N THR A 107 3.00 -8.61 -5.20
CA THR A 107 3.10 -8.36 -3.76
C THR A 107 1.85 -7.72 -3.20
N LEU A 108 1.31 -6.67 -3.86
CA LEU A 108 0.05 -6.06 -3.43
C LEU A 108 -1.09 -7.08 -3.35
N ILE A 109 -1.25 -7.94 -4.35
CA ILE A 109 -2.31 -8.97 -4.34
C ILE A 109 -2.08 -10.00 -3.22
N VAL A 110 -0.83 -10.44 -3.04
CA VAL A 110 -0.48 -11.43 -2.01
C VAL A 110 -0.68 -10.87 -0.60
N THR A 111 -0.41 -9.58 -0.36
CA THR A 111 -0.61 -8.94 0.95
C THR A 111 -2.09 -8.75 1.29
N GLU A 112 -2.98 -8.67 0.30
CA GLU A 112 -4.43 -8.60 0.54
C GLU A 112 -5.01 -9.95 1.03
N ILE A 113 -4.40 -11.08 0.67
CA ILE A 113 -4.87 -12.42 1.09
C ILE A 113 -4.87 -12.59 2.63
N PRO A 114 -3.73 -12.42 3.34
CA PRO A 114 -3.70 -12.57 4.80
C PRO A 114 -4.54 -11.48 5.48
N LEU A 115 -4.69 -10.33 4.85
CA LEU A 115 -5.49 -9.21 5.35
C LEU A 115 -6.99 -9.51 5.31
N ILE A 116 -7.50 -10.07 4.20
CA ILE A 116 -8.87 -10.59 4.11
C ILE A 116 -9.08 -11.74 5.11
N PHE A 117 -8.09 -12.64 5.24
CA PHE A 117 -8.18 -13.75 6.18
C PHE A 117 -8.24 -13.28 7.64
N GLY A 118 -7.45 -12.28 8.01
CA GLY A 118 -7.50 -11.65 9.34
C GLY A 118 -8.86 -11.03 9.62
N TRP A 119 -9.42 -10.28 8.68
CA TRP A 119 -10.78 -9.74 8.80
C TRP A 119 -11.86 -10.80 8.93
N LEU A 120 -11.78 -11.90 8.17
CA LEU A 120 -12.70 -13.02 8.31
C LEU A 120 -12.58 -13.65 9.70
N MET A 121 -11.36 -13.83 10.20
CA MET A 121 -11.12 -14.38 11.53
C MET A 121 -11.67 -13.48 12.64
N VAL A 122 -11.56 -12.16 12.48
CA VAL A 122 -12.16 -11.17 13.38
C VAL A 122 -13.69 -11.18 13.28
N ALA A 123 -14.26 -11.31 12.08
CA ALA A 123 -15.72 -11.34 11.87
C ALA A 123 -16.37 -12.59 12.47
N PHE A 124 -15.70 -13.75 12.40
CA PHE A 124 -16.14 -15.00 13.01
C PHE A 124 -15.57 -15.21 14.43
N ALA A 125 -14.94 -14.20 15.03
CA ALA A 125 -14.31 -14.36 16.34
C ALA A 125 -15.37 -14.62 17.42
N GLN A 126 -15.35 -15.83 17.98
CA GLN A 126 -16.21 -16.22 19.10
C GLN A 126 -15.49 -16.14 20.47
N ASN A 127 -14.17 -15.95 20.47
CA ASN A 127 -13.33 -15.91 21.67
C ASN A 127 -12.23 -14.85 21.53
N VAL A 128 -11.75 -14.30 22.65
CA VAL A 128 -10.64 -13.32 22.68
C VAL A 128 -9.37 -13.80 21.98
N PRO A 129 -8.94 -15.07 22.11
CA PRO A 129 -7.78 -15.59 21.36
C PRO A 129 -7.92 -15.51 19.84
N MET A 130 -9.14 -15.64 19.32
CA MET A 130 -9.42 -15.57 17.90
C MET A 130 -9.26 -14.13 17.37
N LEU A 131 -9.61 -13.16 18.22
CA LEU A 131 -9.33 -11.73 18.01
C LEU A 131 -7.84 -11.41 18.05
N TYR A 132 -7.04 -12.10 18.87
CA TYR A 132 -5.58 -11.92 18.86
C TYR A 132 -4.94 -12.46 17.58
N ILE A 133 -5.36 -13.63 17.10
CA ILE A 133 -4.77 -14.26 15.91
C ILE A 133 -5.18 -13.54 14.62
N GLY A 134 -6.38 -12.94 14.59
CA GLY A 134 -6.86 -12.18 13.43
C GLY A 134 -6.22 -10.80 13.25
N LYS A 135 -5.40 -10.33 14.20
CA LYS A 135 -4.71 -9.03 14.18
C LYS A 135 -3.26 -9.16 13.78
#